data_AF-A0AAW8K4T7-F1
#
_entry.id   AF-A0AAW8K4T7-F1
#
_cell.length_a   1.000
_cell.length_b   1.000
_cell.length_c   1.000
_cell.angle_alpha   90.00
_cell.angle_beta   90.00
_cell.angle_gamma   90.00
#
_symmetry.space_group_name_H-M   'P 1'
#
loop_
_entity.id
_entity.type
_entity.pdbx_description
1 polymer ?
#
loop_
_entity_poly.entity_id
_entity_poly.type
_entity_poly.pdbx_seq_one_letter_code
_entity_poly.pdbx_strand_id
1 'polypeptide(L)' 'VLMVLYEVYWIRYFRSAKTMKDMYSSLLGIPVAGATLPVCAFCLLSIYGKNPFLFVAAIILGIGHIGIHLNHKKEIE' A
#
# COMPACT_ATOMS: atom_id res chain seq x y z
N VAL A 1 3.87 -10.80 7.89
CA VAL A 1 3.67 -11.17 6.47
C VAL A 1 3.51 -9.95 5.56
N LEU A 2 2.53 -9.07 5.79
CA LEU A 2 2.33 -7.88 4.94
C LEU A 2 3.57 -6.99 4.81
N MET A 3 4.26 -6.71 5.91
CA MET A 3 5.50 -5.93 5.88
C MET A 3 6.63 -6.64 5.13
N VAL A 4 6.65 -7.98 5.11
CA VAL A 4 7.63 -8.73 4.30
C VAL A 4 7.32 -8.57 2.81
N LEU A 5 6.04 -8.64 2.42
CA LEU A 5 5.63 -8.36 1.03
C LEU A 5 5.95 -6.91 0.63
N TYR A 6 5.87 -5.98 1.58
CA TYR A 6 6.24 -4.58 1.36
C TYR A 6 7.74 -4.41 1.12
N GLU A 7 8.58 -5.11 1.88
CA GLU A 7 10.03 -5.14 1.60
C GLU A 7 10.33 -5.78 0.23
N VAL A 8 9.64 -6.87 -0.12
CA VAL A 8 9.77 -7.49 -1.45
C VAL A 8 9.35 -6.52 -2.57
N TYR A 9 8.27 -5.75 -2.35
CA TYR A 9 7.85 -4.68 -3.25
C TYR A 9 8.99 -3.67 -3.47
N TRP A 10 9.64 -3.22 -2.40
CA TRP A 10 10.76 -2.28 -2.49
C TRP A 10 11.97 -2.87 -3.20
N ILE A 11 12.35 -4.11 -2.89
CA ILE A 11 13.44 -4.81 -3.59
C ILE A 11 13.14 -4.86 -5.09
N ARG A 12 11.90 -5.19 -5.48
CA ARG A 12 11.49 -5.19 -6.89
C ARG A 12 11.59 -3.80 -7.52
N TYR A 13 11.09 -2.77 -6.84
CA TYR A 13 11.13 -1.39 -7.33
C TYR A 13 12.57 -0.91 -7.57
N PHE A 14 13.46 -1.12 -6.60
CA PHE A 14 14.86 -0.69 -6.70
C PHE A 14 15.67 -1.47 -7.74
N ARG A 15 15.23 -2.70 -8.08
CA ARG A 15 15.80 -3.50 -9.17
C ARG A 15 15.24 -3.13 -10.55
N SER A 16 14.16 -2.36 -10.63
CA SER A 16 13.57 -1.93 -11.89
C SER A 16 14.24 -0.64 -12.43
N ALA A 17 13.71 -0.12 -13.54
CA ALA A 17 14.05 1.18 -14.10
C ALA A 17 13.59 2.37 -13.21
N LYS A 18 12.85 2.08 -12.13
CA LYS A 18 12.37 3.06 -11.14
C LYS A 18 11.48 4.13 -11.78
N THR A 19 10.65 3.70 -12.73
CA THR A 19 9.66 4.55 -13.37
C THR A 19 8.42 4.71 -12.49
N MET A 20 7.59 5.71 -12.78
CA MET A 20 6.28 5.85 -12.12
C MET A 20 5.40 4.61 -12.35
N LYS A 21 5.52 3.97 -13.52
CA LYS A 21 4.83 2.72 -13.82
C LYS A 21 5.30 1.58 -12.93
N ASP A 22 6.59 1.50 -12.61
CA ASP A 22 7.14 0.54 -11.65
C ASP A 22 6.60 0.80 -10.24
N MET A 23 6.52 2.06 -9.84
CA MET A 23 5.98 2.46 -8.53
C MET A 23 4.49 2.12 -8.38
N TYR A 24 3.70 2.22 -9.44
CA TYR A 24 2.28 1.87 -9.40
C TYR A 24 1.97 0.44 -9.85
N SER A 25 2.99 -0.34 -10.20
CA SER A 25 2.83 -1.73 -10.63
C SER A 25 2.27 -2.59 -9.50
N SER A 26 1.30 -3.44 -9.84
CA SER A 26 0.71 -4.37 -8.87
C SER A 26 1.75 -5.38 -8.39
N LEU A 27 1.66 -5.82 -7.13
CA LEU A 27 2.46 -6.93 -6.60
C LEU A 27 1.51 -8.06 -6.20
N LEU A 28 1.66 -9.24 -6.80
CA LEU A 28 0.80 -10.41 -6.54
C LEU A 28 -0.71 -10.11 -6.71
N GLY A 29 -1.07 -9.28 -7.69
CA GLY A 29 -2.45 -8.87 -7.93
C GLY A 29 -2.95 -7.73 -7.03
N ILE A 30 -2.16 -7.28 -6.03
CA ILE A 30 -2.50 -6.13 -5.19
C ILE A 30 -2.16 -4.84 -5.96
N PRO A 31 -3.14 -4.01 -6.32
CA PRO A 31 -2.88 -2.72 -6.98
C PRO A 31 -2.19 -1.76 -6.00
N VAL A 32 -1.31 -0.90 -6.53
CA VAL A 32 -0.56 0.11 -5.75
C VAL A 32 -0.02 -0.47 -4.44
N ALA A 33 0.72 -1.57 -4.53
CA ALA A 33 1.11 -2.40 -3.39
C ALA A 33 1.89 -1.62 -2.31
N GLY A 34 2.68 -0.62 -2.70
CA GLY A 34 3.34 0.28 -1.76
C GLY A 34 2.38 1.09 -0.88
N ALA A 35 1.16 1.36 -1.36
CA ALA A 35 0.12 2.06 -0.62
C ALA A 35 -0.80 1.12 0.17
N THR A 36 -1.16 -0.01 -0.43
CA THR A 36 -2.15 -0.94 0.13
C THR A 36 -1.57 -1.77 1.28
N LEU A 37 -0.34 -2.27 1.16
CA LEU A 37 0.26 -3.17 2.16
C LEU A 37 0.43 -2.53 3.55
N PRO A 38 0.93 -1.27 3.68
CA PRO A 38 1.03 -0.61 4.99
C PRO A 38 -0.34 -0.34 5.62
N VAL A 39 -1.33 0.09 4.83
CA VAL A 39 -2.69 0.34 5.33
C VAL A 39 -3.30 -0.95 5.87
N CYS A 40 -3.19 -2.06 5.14
CA CYS A 40 -3.64 -3.36 5.62
C CYS A 40 -2.90 -3.80 6.91
N ALA A 41 -1.61 -3.50 7.02
CA ALA A 41 -0.83 -3.80 8.23
C ALA A 41 -1.34 -3.00 9.44
N PHE A 42 -1.63 -1.70 9.29
CA PHE A 42 -2.20 -0.88 10.36
C PHE A 42 -3.63 -1.32 10.74
N CYS A 43 -4.46 -1.70 9.77
CA CYS A 43 -5.78 -2.26 10.05
C CYS A 43 -5.67 -3.54 10.90
N LEU A 44 -4.82 -4.50 10.51
CA LEU A 44 -4.62 -5.72 11.30
C LEU A 44 -4.02 -5.43 12.68
N LEU A 45 -3.08 -4.50 12.77
CA LEU A 45 -2.47 -4.08 14.03
C LEU A 45 -3.51 -3.48 14.97
N SER A 46 -4.45 -2.69 14.45
CA SER A 46 -5.52 -2.09 15.26
C SER A 46 -6.50 -3.14 15.82
N ILE A 47 -6.81 -4.18 15.03
CA ILE A 47 -7.65 -5.30 15.46
C ILE A 47 -6.91 -6.09 16.55
N TYR A 48 -5.64 -6.41 16.31
CA TYR A 48 -4.80 -7.15 17.26
C TYR A 48 -4.65 -6.38 18.58
N GLY A 49 -4.35 -5.08 18.51
CA GLY A 49 -4.22 -4.20 19.67
C GLY A 49 -5.56 -3.78 20.29
N LYS A 50 -6.70 -4.23 19.75
CA LYS A 50 -8.06 -3.83 20.16
C LYS A 50 -8.22 -2.31 20.28
N ASN A 51 -7.62 -1.57 19.37
CA ASN A 51 -7.57 -0.11 19.40
C ASN A 51 -8.52 0.48 18.35
N PRO A 52 -9.74 0.92 18.74
CA PRO A 52 -10.73 1.45 17.80
C PRO A 52 -10.30 2.78 17.17
N PHE A 53 -9.52 3.61 17.87
CA PHE A 53 -9.00 4.87 17.32
C PHE A 53 -8.03 4.60 16.17
N LEU A 54 -7.12 3.64 16.34
CA LEU A 54 -6.19 3.24 15.30
C LEU A 54 -6.93 2.64 14.09
N PHE A 55 -8.01 1.89 14.32
CA PHE A 55 -8.81 1.33 13.23
C PHE A 55 -9.47 2.43 12.39
N VAL A 56 -10.10 3.42 13.03
CA VAL A 56 -10.70 4.57 12.32
C VAL A 56 -9.63 5.37 11.58
N ALA A 57 -8.50 5.65 12.22
CA ALA A 57 -7.38 6.33 11.57
C ALA A 57 -6.85 5.56 10.34
N ALA A 58 -6.73 4.22 10.44
CA ALA A 58 -6.31 3.37 9.33
C ALA A 58 -7.31 3.37 8.17
N ILE A 59 -8.61 3.44 8.45
CA ILE A 59 -9.65 3.58 7.41
C ILE A 59 -9.51 4.94 6.70
N ILE A 60 -9.41 6.04 7.44
CA ILE A 60 -9.26 7.38 6.87
C ILE A 60 -7.99 7.46 6.01
N LEU A 61 -6.87 6.95 6.56
CA LEU A 61 -5.60 6.85 5.82
C LEU A 61 -5.75 5.99 4.57
N GLY A 62 -6.43 4.85 4.66
CA GLY A 62 -6.65 3.95 3.53
C GLY A 62 -7.40 4.62 2.38
N ILE A 63 -8.50 5.30 2.69
CA ILE A 63 -9.32 6.02 1.69
C ILE A 63 -8.47 7.09 0.98
N GLY A 64 -7.75 7.93 1.74
CA GLY A 64 -6.93 8.99 1.17
C GLY A 64 -5.71 8.46 0.42
N HIS A 65 -4.88 7.66 1.08
CA HIS A 65 -3.61 7.19 0.54
C HIS A 65 -3.83 6.29 -0.69
N ILE A 66 -4.65 5.23 -0.58
CA ILE A 66 -4.87 4.30 -1.71
C ILE A 66 -5.63 5.02 -2.84
N GLY A 67 -6.62 5.85 -2.51
CA GLY A 67 -7.41 6.57 -3.51
C GLY A 67 -6.57 7.50 -4.39
N ILE A 68 -5.69 8.31 -3.78
CA ILE A 68 -4.79 9.22 -4.51
C ILE A 68 -3.82 8.42 -5.39
N HIS A 69 -3.22 7.34 -4.86
CA HIS A 69 -2.30 6.49 -5.62
C HIS A 69 -2.98 5.79 -6.80
N LEU A 70 -4.24 5.36 -6.65
CA LEU A 70 -5.02 4.80 -7.75
C LEU A 70 -5.35 5.86 -8.81
N ASN A 71 -5.64 7.10 -8.42
CA ASN A 71 -5.88 8.17 -9.38
C ASN A 71 -4.63 8.48 -10.21
N HIS A 72 -3.48 8.65 -9.55
CA HIS A 72 -2.21 8.85 -10.28
C HIS A 72 -1.85 7.67 -11.17
N LYS A 73 -2.16 6.43 -10.76
CA LYS A 73 -1.96 5.26 -11.61
C LYS A 73 -2.75 5.36 -12.92
N LYS A 74 -4.00 5.85 -12.87
CA LYS A 74 -4.85 6.03 -14.05
C LYS A 74 -4.37 7.15 -14.97
N GLU A 75 -3.74 8.19 -14.43
CA GLU A 75 -3.19 9.29 -15.24
C GLU A 75 -1.92 8.89 -16.00
N ILE A 76 -1.27 7.80 -15.61
CA ILE A 76 0.01 7.33 -16.17
C ILE A 76 -0.16 6.09 -17.05
N GLU A 77 -1.34 5.43 -17.00
CA GLU A 77 -1.74 4.35 -17.92
C GLU A 77 -2.28 4.92 -19.24
#